data_AF-A0A928Z8D2-F1
#
_entry.id   AF-A0A928Z8D2-F1
#
_cell.length_a   1.000
_cell.length_b   1.000
_cell.length_c   1.000
_cell.angle_alpha   90.00
_cell.angle_beta   90.00
_cell.angle_gamma   90.00
#
_symmetry.space_group_name_H-M   'P 1'
#
loop_
_entity.id
_entity.type
_entity.pdbx_description
1 polymer ?
#
loop_
_entity_poly.entity_id
_entity_poly.type
_entity_poly.pdbx_seq_one_letter_code
_entity_poly.pdbx_strand_id
1 'polypeptide(L)' 'MSVSVFQPKERVAIVVQYRGTHFHGWQRQVDRPTIQEELEKALEREVGHPVTVHGAG' A
#
# COMPACT_ATOMS: atom_id res chain seq x y z
N MET A 1 -10.19 30.08 -9.07
CA MET A 1 -10.82 28.86 -9.61
C MET A 1 -9.75 27.78 -9.66
N SER A 2 -9.78 26.80 -8.75
CA SER A 2 -8.84 25.66 -8.79
C SER A 2 -9.41 24.63 -9.76
N VAL A 3 -8.73 24.38 -10.87
CA VAL A 3 -9.10 23.31 -11.79
C VAL A 3 -8.64 22.00 -11.16
N SER A 4 -9.59 21.17 -10.75
CA SER A 4 -9.31 19.81 -10.30
C SER A 4 -8.85 18.99 -11.50
N VAL A 5 -7.53 18.81 -11.64
CA VAL A 5 -6.97 17.92 -12.67
C VAL A 5 -7.32 16.50 -12.29
N PHE A 6 -8.16 15.84 -13.08
CA PHE A 6 -8.39 14.41 -12.96
C PHE A 6 -7.12 13.70 -13.45
N GLN A 7 -6.25 13.30 -12.51
CA GLN A 7 -5.08 12.50 -12.83
C GLN A 7 -5.56 11.07 -13.15
N PRO A 8 -5.18 10.49 -14.31
CA PRO A 8 -5.52 9.11 -14.62
C PRO A 8 -4.92 8.19 -13.56
N LYS A 9 -5.69 7.20 -13.10
CA LYS A 9 -5.23 6.23 -12.11
C LYS A 9 -4.24 5.27 -12.77
N GLU A 10 -2.95 5.52 -12.58
CA GLU A 10 -1.89 4.64 -13.07
C GLU A 10 -1.82 3.35 -12.26
N ARG A 11 -1.55 2.23 -12.93
CA ARG A 11 -1.28 0.94 -12.29
C ARG A 11 0.22 0.70 -12.30
N VAL A 12 0.82 0.78 -11.12
CA VAL A 12 2.25 0.55 -10.91
C VAL A 12 2.46 -0.86 -10.35
N ALA A 13 3.43 -1.57 -10.89
CA ALA A 13 3.93 -2.82 -10.32
C ALA A 13 5.25 -2.55 -9.59
N ILE A 14 5.37 -3.04 -8.36
CA ILE A 14 6.58 -2.97 -7.56
C ILE A 14 6.95 -4.37 -7.07
N VAL A 15 8.25 -4.63 -6.95
CA VAL A 15 8.77 -5.83 -6.30
C VAL A 15 9.23 -5.43 -4.91
N VAL A 16 8.72 -6.13 -3.89
CA VAL A 16 9.05 -5.85 -2.49
C VAL A 16 9.74 -7.06 -1.87
N GLN A 17 10.73 -6.78 -1.03
CA GLN A 17 11.35 -7.76 -0.14
C GLN A 17 11.08 -7.34 1.29
N TYR A 18 10.77 -8.30 2.15
CA TYR A 18 10.56 -8.04 3.57
C TYR A 18 11.06 -9.21 4.41
N ARG A 19 11.38 -8.92 5.67
CA ARG A 19 11.67 -9.94 6.69
C ARG A 19 10.39 -10.24 7.48
N GLY A 20 9.83 -11.44 7.31
CA GLY A 20 8.54 -11.79 7.90
C GLY A 20 8.51 -12.01 9.41
N THR A 21 9.63 -11.92 10.14
CA THR A 21 9.72 -12.36 11.55
C THR A 21 8.85 -11.57 12.54
N HIS A 22 8.45 -10.34 12.19
CA HIS A 22 7.59 -9.49 13.04
C HIS A 22 6.20 -9.25 12.43
N PHE A 23 5.88 -9.96 11.35
CA PHE A 23 4.64 -9.76 10.60
C PHE A 23 3.88 -11.08 10.51
N HIS A 24 2.56 -10.99 10.56
CA HIS A 24 1.66 -12.13 10.44
C HIS A 24 1.28 -12.40 8.99
N GLY A 25 2.27 -12.36 8.10
CA GLY A 25 2.11 -12.56 6.67
C GLY A 25 1.75 -11.29 5.89
N TRP A 26 1.27 -11.53 4.66
CA TRP A 26 1.01 -10.47 3.69
C TRP A 26 -0.31 -9.73 3.96
N GLN A 27 -1.42 -10.47 3.95
CA GLN A 27 -2.76 -9.90 3.95
C GLN A 27 -3.11 -9.21 5.26
N ARG A 28 -3.76 -8.04 5.17
CA ARG A 28 -4.33 -7.28 6.30
C ARG A 28 -5.17 -8.18 7.22
N GLN A 29 -4.97 -8.00 8.52
CA GLN A 29 -5.70 -8.67 9.60
C GLN A 29 -6.01 -7.64 10.68
N VAL A 30 -7.09 -7.84 11.44
CA VAL A 30 -7.64 -6.82 12.36
C VAL A 30 -6.66 -6.46 13.50
N ASP A 31 -5.99 -7.45 14.09
CA ASP A 31 -5.23 -7.26 15.34
C ASP A 31 -3.76 -7.66 15.23
N ARG A 32 -3.21 -7.66 14.01
CA ARG A 32 -1.87 -8.18 13.74
C ARG A 32 -1.14 -7.32 12.72
N PRO A 33 0.14 -6.98 12.93
CA PRO A 33 0.93 -6.30 11.92
C PRO A 33 1.10 -7.18 10.68
N THR A 34 0.87 -6.60 9.50
CA THR A 34 0.93 -7.30 8.21
C THR A 34 1.68 -6.45 7.18
N ILE A 35 2.26 -7.09 6.18
CA ILE A 35 3.06 -6.38 5.16
C ILE A 35 2.19 -5.47 4.29
N GLN A 36 0.99 -5.92 3.91
CA GLN A 36 0.09 -5.13 3.08
C GLN A 36 -0.29 -3.81 3.80
N GLU A 37 -0.68 -3.88 5.07
CA GLU A 37 -1.07 -2.70 5.85
C GLU A 37 0.07 -1.69 5.98
N GLU A 38 1.28 -2.15 6.34
CA GLU A 38 2.42 -1.26 6.51
C GLU A 38 2.87 -0.62 5.18
N LEU A 39 2.79 -1.38 4.08
CA LEU A 39 3.12 -0.85 2.76
C LEU A 39 2.10 0.22 2.33
N GLU A 40 0.81 0.00 2.55
CA GLU A 40 -0.21 0.99 2.21
C GLU A 40 -0.12 2.24 3.10
N LYS A 41 0.17 2.10 4.39
CA LYS A 41 0.46 3.24 5.29
C LYS A 41 1.67 4.04 4.81
N ALA A 42 2.73 3.36 4.36
CA ALA A 42 3.91 4.03 3.82
C ALA A 42 3.57 4.78 2.53
N LEU A 43 2.90 4.11 1.58
CA LEU A 43 2.51 4.72 0.32
C LEU A 43 1.56 5.90 0.50
N GLU A 44 0.59 5.80 1.41
CA GLU A 44 -0.32 6.90 1.73
C GLU A 44 0.41 8.14 2.22
N ARG A 45 1.47 7.98 3.03
CA ARG A 45 2.31 9.10 3.48
C ARG A 45 3.07 9.75 2.32
N GLU A 46 3.52 8.96 1.36
CA GLU A 46 4.29 9.46 0.21
C GLU A 46 3.41 10.15 -0.84
N VAL A 47 2.22 9.61 -1.14
CA VAL A 47 1.35 10.14 -2.20
C VAL A 47 0.26 11.08 -1.68
N GLY A 48 0.08 11.17 -0.36
CA GLY A 48 -0.89 12.06 0.29
C GLY A 48 -2.34 11.61 0.17
N HIS A 49 -2.60 10.36 -0.21
CA HIS A 49 -3.94 9.78 -0.28
C HIS A 49 -3.91 8.27 -0.05
N PRO A 50 -5.01 7.64 0.39
CA PRO A 50 -5.07 6.19 0.59
C PRO A 50 -4.73 5.42 -0.70
N VAL A 51 -3.95 4.34 -0.54
CA VAL A 51 -3.57 3.42 -1.61
C VAL A 51 -4.01 2.01 -1.24
N THR A 52 -4.45 1.24 -2.23
CA THR A 52 -4.70 -0.21 -2.08
C THR A 52 -3.65 -0.97 -2.86
N VAL A 53 -2.98 -1.91 -2.19
CA VAL A 53 -2.01 -2.81 -2.79
C VAL A 53 -2.64 -4.17 -3.02
N HIS A 54 -2.38 -4.75 -4.19
CA HIS A 54 -2.76 -6.13 -4.51
C HIS A 54 -1.50 -6.99 -4.54
N GLY A 55 -1.49 -8.06 -3.74
CA GLY A 55 -0.44 -9.08 -3.78
C GLY A 55 -0.57 -9.96 -5.01
N ALA A 56 0.55 -10.53 -5.46
CA ALA A 56 0.56 -11.48 -6.57
C ALA A 56 0.11 -12.91 -6.16
N GLY A 57 -0.05 -13.17 -4.84
CA GLY A 57 -0.46 -14.45 -4.26
C GLY A 57 -0.77 -14.34 -2.78
#